data_AF-A0A1W9UZ48-F1
#
_entry.id   AF-A0A1W9UZ48-F1
#
_cell.length_a   1.000
_cell.length_b   1.000
_cell.length_c   1.000
_cell.angle_alpha   90.00
_cell.angle_beta   90.00
_cell.angle_gamma   90.00
#
_symmetry.space_group_name_H-M   'P 1'
#
loop_
_entity.id
_entity.type
_entity.pdbx_description
1 polymer ?
#
loop_
_entity_poly.entity_id
_entity_poly.type
_entity_poly.pdbx_seq_one_letter_code
_entity_poly.pdbx_strand_id
1 'polypeptide(L)'
;MELFATATPLPLTPASDNERLILIASFQYTEGIANTDAHNEIRRTIRDTVTEFDISNLRIEVEPNTRLAAEAQAEAKEPGEQYNASMVVWGEDTGVRVTVNFLNLTEPDFDAAAVKITETELAQLANPSAYASFITTDLPAQLTFLSLFAVGQSYYVQEEYREAVRIIEKALASLPSDMNPLEGVDDAYF
;
A
#
# COMPACT_ATOMS: atom_id res chain seq x y z
N MET A 1 -45.36 10.66 7.63
CA MET A 1 -44.78 9.52 6.89
C MET A 1 -43.33 9.90 6.66
N GLU A 2 -42.46 9.56 7.61
CA GLU A 2 -41.03 9.88 7.52
C GLU A 2 -40.37 8.87 6.59
N LEU A 3 -39.74 9.38 5.54
CA LEU A 3 -38.90 8.59 4.64
C LEU A 3 -37.58 8.33 5.38
N PHE A 4 -37.41 7.13 5.92
CA PHE A 4 -36.09 6.69 6.36
C PHE A 4 -35.21 6.53 5.13
N ALA A 5 -34.27 7.46 4.93
CA ALA A 5 -33.17 7.26 4.00
C ALA A 5 -32.36 6.07 4.52
N THR A 6 -32.49 4.91 3.87
CA THR A 6 -31.60 3.78 4.14
C THR A 6 -30.21 4.18 3.64
N ALA A 7 -29.30 4.50 4.55
CA ALA A 7 -27.90 4.72 4.20
C ALA A 7 -27.40 3.50 3.42
N THR A 8 -26.85 3.72 2.24
CA THR A 8 -26.24 2.64 1.45
C THR A 8 -25.14 2.02 2.30
N PRO A 9 -25.18 0.70 2.57
CA PRO A 9 -24.14 0.06 3.35
C PRO A 9 -22.80 0.21 2.62
N LEU A 10 -21.76 0.51 3.39
CA LEU A 10 -20.41 0.60 2.86
C LEU A 10 -19.98 -0.74 2.26
N PRO A 11 -19.21 -0.73 1.15
CA PRO A 11 -18.78 -1.95 0.48
C PRO A 11 -17.77 -2.76 1.30
N LEU A 12 -17.04 -2.11 2.21
CA LEU A 12 -16.09 -2.71 3.12
C LEU A 12 -16.48 -2.39 4.56
N THR A 13 -16.10 -3.28 5.49
CA THR A 13 -16.24 -3.00 6.92
C THR A 13 -15.04 -2.16 7.38
N PRO A 14 -15.25 -1.01 8.06
CA PRO A 14 -14.16 -0.26 8.67
C PRO A 14 -13.33 -1.10 9.65
N ALA A 15 -12.07 -0.75 9.86
CA ALA A 15 -11.21 -1.44 10.82
C ALA A 15 -11.74 -1.27 12.25
N SER A 16 -11.74 -2.37 13.01
CA SER A 16 -11.99 -2.31 14.45
C SER A 16 -10.76 -1.80 15.21
N ASP A 17 -10.93 -1.35 16.45
CA ASP A 17 -9.83 -0.81 17.28
C ASP A 17 -8.64 -1.77 17.46
N ASN A 18 -8.86 -3.09 17.35
CA ASN A 18 -7.82 -4.11 17.50
C ASN A 18 -7.30 -4.66 16.16
N GLU A 19 -7.68 -4.04 15.05
CA GLU A 19 -7.32 -4.45 13.69
C GLU A 19 -6.65 -3.27 12.97
N ARG A 20 -5.60 -3.56 12.21
CA ARG A 20 -5.03 -2.62 11.26
C ARG A 20 -5.54 -2.94 9.85
N LEU A 21 -5.89 -1.92 9.11
CA LEU A 21 -6.36 -2.04 7.72
C LEU A 21 -5.43 -1.27 6.78
N ILE A 22 -4.87 -1.99 5.83
CA ILE A 22 -4.22 -1.41 4.65
C ILE A 22 -5.29 -1.32 3.56
N LEU A 23 -5.66 -0.10 3.20
CA LEU A 23 -6.62 0.16 2.15
C LEU A 23 -5.88 0.49 0.85
N ILE A 24 -6.19 -0.23 -0.22
CA ILE A 24 -5.60 0.00 -1.53
C ILE A 24 -6.69 0.57 -2.45
N ALA A 25 -6.54 1.81 -2.91
CA ALA A 25 -7.42 2.36 -3.93
C ALA A 25 -7.12 1.69 -5.28
N SER A 26 -8.15 1.56 -6.13
CA SER A 26 -7.92 1.11 -7.50
C SER A 26 -7.03 2.13 -8.22
N PHE A 27 -6.00 1.66 -8.92
CA PHE A 27 -5.10 2.58 -9.60
C PHE A 27 -5.76 3.17 -10.84
N GLN A 28 -5.51 4.45 -11.11
CA GLN A 28 -5.86 5.03 -12.39
C GLN A 28 -5.05 4.36 -13.50
N TYR A 29 -5.68 4.13 -14.66
CA TYR A 29 -5.00 3.62 -15.83
C TYR A 29 -5.43 4.37 -17.08
N THR A 30 -4.57 4.35 -18.10
CA THR A 30 -4.87 4.93 -19.41
C THR A 30 -5.79 4.00 -20.19
N GLU A 31 -6.95 4.52 -20.64
CA GLU A 31 -7.85 3.75 -21.50
C GLU A 31 -7.17 3.34 -22.82
N GLY A 32 -7.43 2.11 -23.25
CA GLY A 32 -6.82 1.57 -24.48
C GLY A 32 -5.42 0.98 -24.30
N ILE A 33 -4.86 0.98 -23.07
CA ILE A 33 -3.63 0.28 -22.73
C ILE A 33 -3.96 -0.93 -21.84
N ALA A 34 -3.16 -2.01 -21.95
CA ALA A 34 -3.31 -3.19 -21.10
C ALA A 34 -3.07 -2.81 -19.64
N ASN A 35 -4.09 -2.96 -18.81
CA ASN A 35 -3.99 -2.75 -17.37
C ASN A 35 -3.23 -3.94 -16.74
N THR A 36 -2.15 -3.65 -16.02
CA THR A 36 -1.36 -4.68 -15.33
C THR A 36 -2.02 -5.20 -14.05
N ASP A 37 -3.10 -4.55 -13.61
CA ASP A 37 -3.82 -4.84 -12.38
C ASP A 37 -2.93 -4.72 -11.11
N ALA A 38 -1.97 -3.79 -11.16
CA ALA A 38 -0.92 -3.60 -10.14
C ALA A 38 -1.45 -3.55 -8.69
N HIS A 39 -2.58 -2.87 -8.45
CA HIS A 39 -3.18 -2.78 -7.11
C HIS A 39 -3.62 -4.15 -6.56
N ASN A 40 -4.10 -5.07 -7.42
CA ASN A 40 -4.45 -6.42 -7.00
C ASN A 40 -3.21 -7.31 -6.80
N GLU A 41 -2.14 -7.10 -7.57
CA GLU A 41 -0.85 -7.77 -7.35
C GLU A 41 -0.19 -7.34 -6.03
N ILE A 42 -0.26 -6.04 -5.71
CA ILE A 42 0.15 -5.50 -4.41
C ILE A 42 -0.67 -6.13 -3.29
N ARG A 43 -2.01 -6.11 -3.38
CA ARG A 43 -2.89 -6.77 -2.38
C ARG A 43 -2.51 -8.23 -2.20
N ARG A 44 -2.32 -8.96 -3.31
CA ARG A 44 -1.99 -10.39 -3.29
C ARG A 44 -0.69 -10.63 -2.53
N THR A 45 0.37 -9.92 -2.89
CA THR A 45 1.70 -10.11 -2.29
C THR A 45 1.71 -9.77 -0.80
N ILE A 46 1.12 -8.63 -0.40
CA ILE A 46 1.07 -8.26 1.03
C ILE A 46 0.31 -9.34 1.82
N ARG A 47 -0.82 -9.81 1.30
CA ARG A 47 -1.63 -10.86 1.95
C ARG A 47 -0.90 -12.20 2.03
N ASP A 48 -0.18 -12.59 0.97
CA ASP A 48 0.62 -13.82 0.95
C ASP A 48 1.71 -13.75 2.03
N THR A 49 2.42 -12.61 2.15
CA THR A 49 3.43 -12.38 3.19
C THR A 49 2.84 -12.33 4.60
N VAL A 50 1.68 -11.69 4.79
CA VAL A 50 0.97 -11.65 6.08
C VAL A 50 0.57 -13.05 6.52
N THR A 51 0.16 -13.89 5.58
CA THR A 51 -0.17 -15.30 5.83
C THR A 51 1.09 -16.12 6.14
N GLU A 52 2.14 -15.98 5.33
CA GLU A 52 3.41 -16.69 5.49
C GLU A 52 4.06 -16.41 6.85
N PHE A 53 4.05 -15.14 7.27
CA PHE A 53 4.63 -14.73 8.54
C PHE A 53 3.65 -14.79 9.71
N ASP A 54 2.41 -15.28 9.56
CA ASP A 54 1.44 -15.36 10.65
C ASP A 54 1.27 -14.02 11.40
N ILE A 55 1.01 -12.97 10.62
CA ILE A 55 0.75 -11.63 11.14
C ILE A 55 -0.74 -11.50 11.40
N SER A 56 -1.12 -11.68 12.67
CA SER A 56 -2.49 -11.46 13.14
C SER A 56 -2.87 -9.99 13.14
N ASN A 57 -4.17 -9.70 13.01
CA ASN A 57 -4.76 -8.35 13.14
C ASN A 57 -4.35 -7.36 12.03
N LEU A 58 -3.92 -7.84 10.87
CA LEU A 58 -3.71 -7.01 9.68
C LEU A 58 -4.62 -7.48 8.54
N ARG A 59 -5.49 -6.60 8.07
CA ARG A 59 -6.37 -6.82 6.92
C ARG A 59 -5.94 -5.93 5.76
N ILE A 60 -6.06 -6.46 4.54
CA ILE A 60 -5.66 -5.80 3.31
C ILE A 60 -6.83 -5.88 2.34
N GLU A 61 -7.36 -4.72 1.96
CA GLU A 61 -8.53 -4.63 1.08
C GLU A 61 -8.28 -3.67 -0.06
N VAL A 62 -8.93 -3.92 -1.20
CA VAL A 62 -9.01 -2.97 -2.30
C VAL A 62 -10.36 -2.27 -2.22
N GLU A 63 -10.36 -0.94 -2.21
CA GLU A 63 -11.59 -0.15 -2.26
C GLU A 63 -12.20 -0.22 -3.67
N PRO A 64 -13.42 -0.75 -3.83
CA PRO A 64 -13.95 -1.10 -5.14
C PRO A 64 -14.51 0.08 -5.95
N ASN A 65 -14.79 1.22 -5.31
CA ASN A 65 -15.50 2.34 -5.91
C ASN A 65 -14.60 3.54 -6.22
N THR A 66 -13.37 3.51 -5.73
CA THR A 66 -12.45 4.64 -5.72
C THR A 66 -11.27 4.32 -6.63
N ARG A 67 -11.15 5.11 -7.70
CA ARG A 67 -10.01 5.07 -8.61
C ARG A 67 -9.29 6.41 -8.52
N LEU A 68 -8.00 6.38 -8.18
CA LEU A 68 -7.24 7.59 -7.88
C LEU A 68 -6.03 7.72 -8.79
N ALA A 69 -5.76 8.95 -9.24
CA ALA A 69 -4.50 9.30 -9.89
C ALA A 69 -3.37 9.41 -8.86
N ALA A 70 -2.11 9.41 -9.31
CA ALA A 70 -0.98 9.52 -8.40
C ALA A 70 -0.97 10.83 -7.58
N GLU A 71 -1.45 11.93 -8.15
CA GLU A 71 -1.52 13.25 -7.53
C GLU A 71 -2.68 13.40 -6.52
N ALA A 72 -3.58 12.42 -6.44
CA ALA A 72 -4.83 12.51 -5.70
C ALA A 72 -4.67 12.20 -4.20
N GLN A 73 -3.69 12.84 -3.53
CA GLN A 73 -3.39 12.58 -2.12
C GLN A 73 -4.54 12.98 -1.19
N ALA A 74 -5.19 14.13 -1.45
CA ALA A 74 -6.30 14.59 -0.62
C ALA A 74 -7.49 13.62 -0.72
N GLU A 75 -7.77 13.15 -1.94
CA GLU A 75 -8.81 12.17 -2.23
C GLU A 75 -8.47 10.77 -1.72
N ALA A 76 -7.18 10.41 -1.59
CA ALA A 76 -6.74 9.15 -1.00
C ALA A 76 -6.93 9.11 0.52
N LYS A 77 -6.84 10.27 1.19
CA LYS A 77 -6.99 10.36 2.64
C LYS A 77 -8.42 10.06 3.10
N GLU A 78 -9.41 10.58 2.37
CA GLU A 78 -10.84 10.43 2.69
C GLU A 78 -11.30 8.96 2.87
N PRO A 79 -11.07 8.03 1.93
CA PRO A 79 -11.46 6.64 2.12
C PRO A 79 -10.66 5.99 3.25
N GLY A 80 -9.39 6.38 3.46
CA GLY A 80 -8.61 5.90 4.59
C GLY A 80 -9.23 6.26 5.94
N GLU A 81 -9.65 7.52 6.12
CA GLU A 81 -10.37 7.96 7.32
C GLU A 81 -11.76 7.28 7.43
N GLN A 82 -12.50 7.17 6.33
CA GLN A 82 -13.82 6.55 6.29
C GLN A 82 -13.81 5.08 6.74
N TYR A 83 -12.78 4.32 6.36
CA TYR A 83 -12.64 2.91 6.72
C TYR A 83 -11.78 2.69 7.96
N ASN A 84 -11.38 3.74 8.68
CA ASN A 84 -10.46 3.66 9.81
C ASN A 84 -9.17 2.90 9.45
N ALA A 85 -8.67 3.12 8.23
CA ALA A 85 -7.48 2.48 7.73
C ALA A 85 -6.25 3.00 8.46
N SER A 86 -5.31 2.12 8.79
CA SER A 86 -4.03 2.55 9.31
C SER A 86 -3.18 3.18 8.21
N MET A 87 -3.38 2.75 6.96
CA MET A 87 -2.63 3.20 5.79
C MET A 87 -3.48 3.17 4.52
N VAL A 88 -3.10 4.01 3.56
CA VAL A 88 -3.67 4.01 2.20
C VAL A 88 -2.58 3.87 1.15
N VAL A 89 -2.81 3.03 0.15
CA VAL A 89 -1.98 2.90 -1.06
C VAL A 89 -2.81 3.29 -2.27
N TRP A 90 -2.30 4.16 -3.12
CA TRP A 90 -2.96 4.57 -4.37
C TRP A 90 -1.91 4.90 -5.43
N GLY A 91 -2.33 5.04 -6.67
CA GLY A 91 -1.36 5.28 -7.73
C GLY A 91 -1.97 5.24 -9.10
N GLU A 92 -1.11 5.38 -10.09
CA GLU A 92 -1.48 5.26 -11.49
C GLU A 92 -0.57 4.27 -12.21
N ASP A 93 -1.15 3.57 -13.17
CA ASP A 93 -0.46 2.78 -14.18
C ASP A 93 -0.84 3.32 -15.57
N THR A 94 0.02 4.17 -16.10
CA THR A 94 -0.18 4.75 -17.44
C THR A 94 0.20 3.78 -18.56
N GLY A 95 0.69 2.59 -18.22
CA GLY A 95 1.25 1.62 -19.16
C GLY A 95 2.65 1.97 -19.66
N VAL A 96 3.14 3.19 -19.41
CA VAL A 96 4.55 3.62 -19.64
C VAL A 96 5.26 3.97 -18.35
N ARG A 97 4.49 4.21 -17.29
CA ARG A 97 4.96 4.58 -15.97
C ARG A 97 3.97 4.08 -14.94
N VAL A 98 4.50 3.49 -13.88
CA VAL A 98 3.72 3.21 -12.67
C VAL A 98 4.22 4.12 -11.58
N THR A 99 3.28 4.79 -10.93
CA THR A 99 3.54 5.63 -9.77
C THR A 99 2.65 5.16 -8.65
N VAL A 100 3.26 4.76 -7.54
CA VAL A 100 2.54 4.35 -6.34
C VAL A 100 2.90 5.27 -5.20
N ASN A 101 1.86 5.70 -4.51
CA ASN A 101 1.96 6.48 -3.30
C ASN A 101 1.46 5.66 -2.13
N PHE A 102 2.05 5.94 -0.98
CA PHE A 102 1.77 5.34 0.29
C PHE A 102 1.52 6.43 1.30
N LEU A 103 0.47 6.33 2.11
CA LEU A 103 0.18 7.25 3.21
C LEU A 103 -0.04 6.47 4.51
N ASN A 104 0.79 6.75 5.53
CA ASN A 104 0.54 6.27 6.89
C ASN A 104 -0.42 7.25 7.61
N LEU A 105 -1.61 6.78 7.98
CA LEU A 105 -2.62 7.57 8.69
C LEU A 105 -2.47 7.51 10.22
N THR A 106 -1.75 6.51 10.74
CA THR A 106 -1.52 6.37 12.18
C THR A 106 -0.48 7.35 12.71
N GLU A 107 0.48 7.74 11.87
CA GLU A 107 1.56 8.67 12.22
C GLU A 107 1.83 9.64 11.06
N PRO A 108 0.92 10.60 10.80
CA PRO A 108 1.00 11.50 9.64
C PRO A 108 2.14 12.54 9.73
N ASP A 109 2.70 12.74 10.92
CA ASP A 109 3.78 13.70 11.18
C ASP A 109 5.20 13.08 11.06
N PHE A 110 5.31 11.80 10.69
CA PHE A 110 6.58 11.11 10.49
C PHE A 110 7.10 11.34 9.06
N ASP A 111 8.41 11.53 8.85
CA ASP A 111 8.97 11.86 7.53
C ASP A 111 8.72 10.75 6.47
N ALA A 112 8.57 9.50 6.87
CA ALA A 112 8.15 8.37 6.01
C ALA A 112 6.64 8.24 5.80
N ALA A 113 5.83 9.17 6.28
CA ALA A 113 4.37 9.08 6.19
C ALA A 113 3.88 9.13 4.73
N ALA A 114 4.69 9.67 3.81
CA ALA A 114 4.39 9.68 2.38
C ALA A 114 5.59 9.21 1.55
N VAL A 115 5.45 8.09 0.83
CA VAL A 115 6.47 7.57 -0.10
C VAL A 115 5.90 7.50 -1.50
N LYS A 116 6.67 7.98 -2.48
CA LYS A 116 6.34 7.89 -3.91
C LYS A 116 7.34 7.00 -4.63
N ILE A 117 6.88 5.87 -5.16
CA ILE A 117 7.68 4.94 -5.97
C ILE A 117 7.32 5.18 -7.44
N THR A 118 8.31 5.40 -8.31
CA THR A 118 8.08 5.69 -9.74
C THR A 118 8.98 4.82 -10.63
N GLU A 119 8.40 4.14 -11.61
CA GLU A 119 9.13 3.38 -12.65
C GLU A 119 8.77 3.91 -14.04
N THR A 120 9.71 4.06 -14.98
CA THR A 120 9.52 4.78 -16.27
C THR A 120 9.79 3.96 -17.54
N GLU A 121 9.26 4.45 -18.67
CA GLU A 121 9.21 3.83 -20.01
C GLU A 121 10.57 3.35 -20.58
N LEU A 122 11.69 3.97 -20.17
CA LEU A 122 13.03 3.54 -20.59
C LEU A 122 13.30 2.07 -20.19
N ALA A 123 12.72 1.57 -19.09
CA ALA A 123 12.83 0.18 -18.67
C ALA A 123 11.98 -0.77 -19.53
N GLN A 124 10.75 -0.39 -19.91
CA GLN A 124 9.86 -1.20 -20.74
C GLN A 124 10.39 -1.43 -22.15
N LEU A 125 10.89 -0.38 -22.80
CA LEU A 125 11.37 -0.46 -24.18
C LEU A 125 12.75 -1.11 -24.28
N ALA A 126 13.60 -0.94 -23.25
CA ALA A 126 14.92 -1.58 -23.20
C ALA A 126 14.86 -3.04 -22.72
N ASN A 127 13.93 -3.37 -21.82
CA ASN A 127 13.82 -4.69 -21.20
C ASN A 127 12.38 -4.98 -20.68
N PRO A 128 11.45 -5.42 -21.54
CA PRO A 128 10.06 -5.73 -21.16
C PRO A 128 9.92 -6.72 -19.99
N SER A 129 10.84 -7.69 -19.88
CA SER A 129 10.88 -8.63 -18.77
C SER A 129 11.24 -7.98 -17.43
N ALA A 130 12.08 -6.94 -17.44
CA ALA A 130 12.40 -6.19 -16.22
C ALA A 130 11.20 -5.40 -15.72
N TYR A 131 10.43 -4.76 -16.62
CA TYR A 131 9.20 -4.07 -16.23
C TYR A 131 8.15 -5.04 -15.66
N ALA A 132 7.94 -6.19 -16.32
CA ALA A 132 7.05 -7.21 -15.78
C ALA A 132 7.48 -7.65 -14.37
N SER A 133 8.78 -7.91 -14.17
CA SER A 133 9.34 -8.25 -12.86
C SER A 133 9.14 -7.14 -11.83
N PHE A 134 9.32 -5.87 -12.22
CA PHE A 134 9.09 -4.74 -11.32
C PHE A 134 7.64 -4.73 -10.81
N ILE A 135 6.66 -4.88 -11.70
CA ILE A 135 5.23 -4.85 -11.33
C ILE A 135 4.80 -6.06 -10.53
N THR A 136 5.31 -7.26 -10.85
CA THR A 136 4.85 -8.50 -10.21
C THR A 136 5.66 -8.92 -8.99
N THR A 137 6.87 -8.37 -8.83
CA THR A 137 7.82 -8.81 -7.80
C THR A 137 8.32 -7.64 -6.97
N ASP A 138 8.98 -6.65 -7.60
CA ASP A 138 9.73 -5.63 -6.85
C ASP A 138 8.81 -4.63 -6.14
N LEU A 139 7.87 -4.03 -6.88
CA LEU A 139 6.91 -3.06 -6.36
C LEU A 139 6.01 -3.67 -5.27
N PRO A 140 5.41 -4.87 -5.45
CA PRO A 140 4.67 -5.52 -4.38
C PRO A 140 5.52 -5.83 -3.15
N ALA A 141 6.77 -6.27 -3.31
CA ALA A 141 7.67 -6.54 -2.18
C ALA A 141 8.07 -5.25 -1.44
N GLN A 142 8.35 -4.16 -2.15
CA GLN A 142 8.63 -2.84 -1.55
C GLN A 142 7.45 -2.32 -0.73
N LEU A 143 6.24 -2.41 -1.27
CA LEU A 143 5.04 -1.98 -0.56
C LEU A 143 4.70 -2.91 0.61
N THR A 144 5.03 -4.19 0.51
CA THR A 144 4.94 -5.13 1.63
C THR A 144 5.87 -4.71 2.77
N PHE A 145 7.13 -4.42 2.44
CA PHE A 145 8.10 -3.92 3.42
C PHE A 145 7.62 -2.61 4.07
N LEU A 146 7.28 -1.59 3.29
CA LEU A 146 6.77 -0.31 3.80
C LEU A 146 5.54 -0.51 4.69
N SER A 147 4.65 -1.41 4.27
CA SER A 147 3.44 -1.71 5.02
C SER A 147 3.71 -2.34 6.37
N LEU A 148 4.55 -3.37 6.41
CA LEU A 148 4.91 -4.05 7.65
C LEU A 148 5.77 -3.17 8.54
N PHE A 149 6.66 -2.35 7.97
CA PHE A 149 7.47 -1.40 8.72
C PHE A 149 6.59 -0.37 9.43
N ALA A 150 5.61 0.22 8.76
CA ALA A 150 4.63 1.12 9.38
C ALA A 150 3.83 0.45 10.49
N VAL A 151 3.41 -0.81 10.32
CA VAL A 151 2.76 -1.60 11.38
C VAL A 151 3.69 -1.81 12.58
N GLY A 152 4.97 -2.09 12.33
CA GLY A 152 5.98 -2.22 13.38
C GLY A 152 6.19 -0.92 14.17
N GLN A 153 6.24 0.22 13.49
CA GLN A 153 6.33 1.54 14.13
C GLN A 153 5.11 1.85 15.00
N SER A 154 3.90 1.52 14.52
CA SER A 154 2.67 1.66 15.32
C SER A 154 2.75 0.89 16.65
N TYR A 155 3.31 -0.32 16.66
CA TYR A 155 3.55 -1.05 17.91
C TYR A 155 4.60 -0.37 18.80
N TYR A 156 5.62 0.23 18.21
CA TYR A 156 6.65 0.95 18.96
C TYR A 156 6.08 2.16 19.71
N VAL A 157 5.22 2.95 19.05
CA VAL A 157 4.54 4.10 19.68
C VAL A 157 3.59 3.68 20.81
N GLN A 158 3.01 2.49 20.70
CA GLN A 158 2.17 1.90 21.76
C GLN A 158 3.00 1.23 22.88
N GLU A 159 4.32 1.37 22.86
CA GLU A 159 5.27 0.75 23.79
C GLU A 159 5.25 -0.80 23.76
N GLU A 160 4.64 -1.40 22.73
CA GLU A 160 4.60 -2.84 22.49
C GLU A 160 5.87 -3.32 21.77
N TYR A 161 7.03 -3.01 22.37
CA TYR A 161 8.34 -3.16 21.73
C TYR A 161 8.64 -4.58 21.22
N ARG A 162 8.13 -5.61 21.91
CA ARG A 162 8.32 -7.00 21.45
C ARG A 162 7.63 -7.25 20.11
N GLU A 163 6.42 -6.74 19.95
CA GLU A 163 5.67 -6.87 18.69
C GLU A 163 6.28 -5.98 17.61
N ALA A 164 6.72 -4.76 17.97
CA ALA A 164 7.44 -3.88 17.05
C ALA A 164 8.66 -4.57 16.44
N VAL A 165 9.54 -5.13 17.27
CA VAL A 165 10.74 -5.87 16.81
C VAL A 165 10.35 -7.05 15.93
N ARG A 166 9.39 -7.88 16.38
CA ARG A 166 8.93 -9.06 15.63
C ARG A 166 8.42 -8.69 14.23
N ILE A 167 7.64 -7.62 14.11
CA ILE A 167 7.07 -7.18 12.83
C ILE A 167 8.15 -6.55 11.94
N ILE A 168 9.05 -5.74 12.48
CA ILE A 168 10.14 -5.12 11.71
C ILE A 168 11.10 -6.19 11.15
N GLU A 169 11.44 -7.21 11.94
CA GLU A 169 12.25 -8.33 11.47
C GLU A 169 11.58 -9.08 10.31
N LYS A 170 10.26 -9.28 10.37
CA LYS A 170 9.48 -9.86 9.28
C LYS A 170 9.41 -8.97 8.04
N ALA A 171 9.28 -7.66 8.23
CA ALA A 171 9.34 -6.69 7.14
C ALA A 171 10.68 -6.79 6.41
N LEU A 172 11.80 -6.81 7.13
CA LEU A 172 13.13 -6.98 6.56
C LEU A 172 13.30 -8.33 5.86
N ALA A 173 12.75 -9.40 6.43
CA ALA A 173 12.78 -10.73 5.81
C ALA A 173 11.91 -10.85 4.53
N SER A 174 10.96 -9.92 4.32
CA SER A 174 10.13 -9.88 3.11
C SER A 174 10.84 -9.29 1.88
N LEU A 175 11.97 -8.60 2.10
CA LEU A 175 12.74 -7.98 1.01
C LEU A 175 13.51 -9.05 0.22
N PRO A 176 13.41 -9.07 -1.12
CA PRO A 176 14.25 -9.89 -1.99
C PRO A 176 15.73 -9.57 -1.76
N SER A 177 16.57 -10.60 -1.72
CA SER A 177 18.01 -10.47 -1.42
C SER A 177 18.81 -9.69 -2.49
N ASP A 178 18.22 -9.48 -3.66
CA ASP A 178 18.76 -8.81 -4.84
C ASP A 178 18.05 -7.49 -5.16
N MET A 179 17.19 -6.99 -4.27
CA MET A 179 16.47 -5.74 -4.49
C MET A 179 17.43 -4.54 -4.50
N ASN A 180 17.36 -3.73 -5.56
CA ASN A 180 18.03 -2.43 -5.58
C ASN A 180 17.38 -1.50 -4.53
N PRO A 181 18.17 -0.74 -3.75
CA PRO A 181 17.62 0.22 -2.79
C PRO A 181 16.66 1.20 -3.48
N LEU A 182 15.53 1.45 -2.82
CA LEU A 182 14.56 2.47 -3.20
C LEU A 182 15.23 3.85 -3.28
N GLU A 183 15.10 4.57 -4.40
CA GLU A 183 15.39 6.01 -4.42
C GLU A 183 14.46 6.72 -3.40
N GLY A 184 15.05 7.43 -2.44
CA GLY A 184 14.32 8.16 -1.39
C GLY A 184 14.02 7.37 -0.10
N VAL A 185 14.43 6.11 0.01
CA VAL A 185 14.34 5.38 1.30
C VAL A 185 15.34 5.90 2.32
N ASP A 186 16.49 6.42 1.91
CA ASP A 186 17.43 7.00 2.87
C ASP A 186 16.82 8.19 3.65
N ASP A 187 15.90 8.94 3.04
CA ASP A 187 15.20 10.07 3.69
C ASP A 187 13.98 9.63 4.56
N ALA A 188 13.51 8.39 4.39
CA ALA A 188 12.36 7.84 5.13
C ALA A 188 12.80 7.05 6.39
N TYR A 189 14.06 6.62 6.45
CA TYR A 189 14.57 5.76 7.53
C TYR A 189 15.61 6.45 8.43
N PHE A 190 16.04 7.67 8.09
CA PHE A 190 17.02 8.50 8.82
C PHE A 190 16.59 9.97 8.88
#